data_AF-A0A4Q3WB25-F1
#
_entry.id   AF-A0A4Q3WB25-F1
#
_cell.length_a   1.000
_cell.length_b   1.000
_cell.length_c   1.000
_cell.angle_alpha   90.00
_cell.angle_beta   90.00
_cell.angle_gamma   90.00
#
_symmetry.space_group_name_H-M   'P 1'
#
loop_
_entity.id
_entity.type
_entity.pdbx_description
1 polymer ?
#
loop_
_entity_poly.entity_id
_entity_poly.type
_entity_poly.pdbx_seq_one_letter_code
_entity_poly.pdbx_strand_id
1 'polypeptide(L)' 'MEIGFQTDIPTYSGGLGVLAGDTLKSAADLGLPVVAVSLLYNKGYFRQHLR' A
#
# COMPACT_ATOMS: atom_id res chain seq x y z
N MET A 1 -5.36 -3.93 5.39
CA MET A 1 -5.15 -2.81 4.44
C MET A 1 -3.81 -2.26 4.81
N GLU A 2 -2.76 -2.71 4.14
CA GLU A 2 -1.43 -2.56 4.70
C GLU A 2 -0.73 -1.34 4.10
N ILE A 3 -0.36 -1.44 2.83
CA ILE A 3 0.48 -0.44 2.18
C ILE A 3 -0.01 -0.27 0.75
N GLY A 4 -0.31 0.97 0.36
CA GLY A 4 -0.51 1.35 -1.03
C GLY A 4 0.84 1.44 -1.71
N PHE A 5 1.32 0.32 -2.24
CA PHE A 5 2.61 0.25 -2.92
C PHE A 5 2.49 0.54 -4.42
N GLN A 6 1.59 -0.19 -5.08
CA GLN A 6 1.23 0.04 -6.48
C GLN A 6 -0.27 -0.16 -6.67
N THR A 7 -0.84 0.49 -7.69
CA THR A 7 -2.27 0.44 -8.00
C THR A 7 -2.77 -0.93 -8.48
N ASP A 8 -1.88 -1.75 -9.04
CA ASP A 8 -2.15 -3.12 -9.48
C ASP A 8 -2.06 -4.15 -8.34
N ILE A 9 -1.55 -3.74 -7.17
CA ILE A 9 -1.44 -4.58 -5.97
C ILE A 9 -2.51 -4.13 -4.96
N PRO A 10 -3.68 -4.81 -4.92
CA PRO A 10 -4.83 -4.42 -4.08
C PRO A 10 -4.65 -4.82 -2.60
N THR A 11 -3.56 -4.38 -1.97
CA THR A 11 -3.22 -4.58 -0.55
C THR A 11 -3.84 -3.53 0.37
N TYR A 12 -4.46 -2.50 -0.20
CA TYR A 12 -5.13 -1.42 0.52
C TYR A 12 -6.52 -1.12 -0.07
N SER A 13 -7.32 -0.33 0.65
CA SER A 13 -8.73 -0.06 0.37
C SER A 13 -9.18 1.36 0.75
N GLY A 14 -8.26 2.24 1.13
CA GLY A 14 -8.60 3.55 1.69
C GLY A 14 -7.38 4.33 2.19
N GLY A 15 -7.65 5.47 2.83
CA GLY A 15 -6.63 6.49 3.15
C GLY A 15 -5.48 6.04 4.06
N LEU A 16 -5.71 5.08 4.96
CA LEU A 16 -4.64 4.56 5.83
C LEU A 16 -3.53 3.86 5.05
N GLY A 17 -3.88 3.06 4.03
CA GLY A 17 -2.87 2.40 3.20
C GLY A 17 -2.14 3.37 2.28
N VAL A 18 -2.82 4.43 1.83
CA VAL A 18 -2.19 5.53 1.08
C VAL A 18 -1.18 6.25 1.97
N LEU A 19 -1.57 6.61 3.20
CA LEU A 19 -0.68 7.24 4.18
C LEU A 19 0.55 6.38 4.48
N ALA A 20 0.38 5.05 4.63
CA ALA A 20 1.49 4.14 4.82
C ALA A 20 2.46 4.14 3.62
N GLY A 21 1.92 4.14 2.38
CA GLY A 21 2.71 4.27 1.16
C GLY A 21 3.47 5.61 1.08
N ASP A 22 2.79 6.72 1.33
CA ASP A 22 3.37 8.07 1.32
C ASP A 22 4.45 8.24 2.39
N THR A 23 4.28 7.58 3.55
CA THR A 23 5.29 7.58 4.62
C THR A 23 6.58 6.89 4.14
N LEU A 24 6.45 5.73 3.48
CA LEU A 24 7.61 5.02 2.91
C LEU A 24 8.27 5.81 1.79
N LYS A 25 7.46 6.45 0.93
CA LYS A 25 7.97 7.32 -0.13
C LYS A 25 8.77 8.49 0.45
N SER A 26 8.22 9.16 1.46
CA SER A 26 8.90 10.26 2.16
C SER A 26 10.20 9.80 2.83
N ALA A 27 10.21 8.63 3.46
CA ALA A 27 11.40 8.08 4.09
C ALA A 27 12.49 7.74 3.07
N ALA A 28 12.12 7.23 1.89
CA ALA A 28 13.03 7.00 0.78
C ALA A 28 13.60 8.31 0.21
N ASP A 29 12.76 9.33 0.04
CA ASP A 29 13.17 10.65 -0.45
C ASP A 29 14.15 11.34 0.53
N LEU A 30 14.04 11.05 1.83
CA LEU A 30 14.96 11.50 2.89
C LEU A 30 16.20 10.61 3.07
N GLY A 31 16.31 9.49 2.34
CA GLY A 31 17.43 8.55 2.47
C GLY A 31 17.49 7.82 3.82
N LEU A 32 16.36 7.65 4.50
CA LEU A 32 16.31 7.03 5.82
C LEU A 32 16.44 5.49 5.70
N PRO A 33 17.19 4.83 6.62
CA PRO A 33 17.35 3.38 6.63
C PRO A 33 16.13 2.69 7.26
N VAL A 34 14.99 2.74 6.59
CA VAL A 34 13.74 2.10 7.04
C VAL A 34 13.45 0.80 6.30
N VAL A 35 12.75 -0.11 6.98
CA VAL A 35 12.24 -1.37 6.43
C VAL A 35 10.72 -1.41 6.63
N ALA A 36 10.00 -1.70 5.56
CA ALA A 36 8.56 -1.93 5.58
C ALA A 36 8.26 -3.43 5.61
N VAL A 37 7.27 -3.84 6.40
CA VAL A 37 6.77 -5.22 6.42
C VAL A 37 5.27 -5.19 6.15
N SER A 38 4.79 -6.09 5.29
CA SER A 38 3.40 -6.14 4.87
C SER A 38 2.97 -7.58 4.59
N LEU A 39 1.66 -7.81 4.57
CA LEU A 39 1.06 -9.09 4.23
C LEU A 39 0.70 -9.11 2.74
N LEU A 40 1.19 -10.13 2.03
CA LEU A 40 0.82 -10.37 0.63
C LEU A 40 -0.41 -11.27 0.58
N TYR A 41 -1.59 -10.67 0.47
CA TYR A 41 -2.85 -11.41 0.38
C TYR A 41 -3.05 -11.98 -1.03
N ASN A 42 -3.35 -13.28 -1.11
CA ASN A 42 -3.65 -13.96 -2.37
C ASN A 42 -4.96 -13.44 -3.03
N LYS A 43 -5.92 -13.00 -2.21
CA LYS A 43 -7.14 -12.33 -2.66
C LYS A 43 -7.07 -10.89 -2.16
N GLY A 44 -6.91 -9.94 -3.08
CA GLY A 44 -6.99 -8.51 -2.77
C GLY A 44 -8.30 -8.10 -2.12
N TYR A 45 -8.44 -6.84 -1.72
CA TYR A 45 -9.61 -6.38 -0.97
C TYR A 45 -10.95 -6.65 -1.68
N PHE A 46 -11.11 -6.14 -2.91
CA PHE A 46 -12.25 -6.43 -3.78
C PHE A 46 -11.94 -6.04 -5.23
N ARG A 47 -12.71 -6.56 -6.19
CA ARG A 47 -12.75 -6.04 -7.56
C ARG A 47 -14.11 -5.41 -7.80
N GLN A 48 -14.14 -4.09 -7.98
CA GLN A 48 -15.36 -3.39 -8.36
C GLN A 48 -15.66 -3.66 -9.83
N HIS A 49 -16.89 -4.08 -10.12
CA HIS A 49 -17.42 -4.21 -11.48
C HIS A 49 -18.80 -3.59 -11.50
N LEU A 50 -19.06 -2.70 -12.46
CA LEU A 50 -20.38 -2.13 -12.71
C LEU A 50 -20.99 -2.89 -13.90
N ARG A 51 -22.24 -3.33 -13.75
CA ARG A 51 -23.05 -3.90 -14.84
C ARG A 51 -23.68 -2.79 -15.67
#